data_AF-A0A849SCT5-F1
#
_entry.id   AF-A0A849SCT5-F1
#
_cell.length_a   1.000
_cell.length_b   1.000
_cell.length_c   1.000
_cell.angle_alpha   90.00
_cell.angle_beta   90.00
_cell.angle_gamma   90.00
#
_symmetry.space_group_name_H-M   'P 1'
#
loop_
_entity.id
_entity.type
_entity.pdbx_description
1 polymer ?
#
loop_
_entity_poly.entity_id
_entity_poly.type
_entity_poly.pdbx_seq_one_letter_code
_entity_poly.pdbx_strand_id
1 'polypeptide(L)'
;MRCIRFTALVLSLQCLGVAAVAAAPPSTSGKAVTSAIEDREGWPDTRAAERGRRWVRAFSTGEAAMREFNTRELARESIKAKGVEARVESYRNLRERFGKLVLGSVVESTPYRITVKLLASDATSHEFIFTVEDRTPFKLKSVGMREPGHGGHGLKDWFHH
;
A
#
# COMPACT_ATOMS: atom_id res chain seq x y z
N MET A 1 17.00 52.37 28.48
CA MET A 1 18.40 52.40 28.97
C MET A 1 18.77 51.03 29.51
N ARG A 2 20.03 50.61 29.33
CA ARG A 2 20.67 49.29 29.57
C ARG A 2 20.58 48.32 28.39
N CYS A 3 21.61 47.59 28.01
CA CYS A 3 23.05 47.82 27.98
C CYS A 3 23.57 46.72 27.04
N ILE A 4 24.30 47.11 25.99
CA ILE A 4 24.86 46.23 24.97
C ILE A 4 25.97 45.36 25.59
N ARG A 5 26.02 44.06 25.24
CA ARG A 5 27.27 43.28 25.27
C ARG A 5 27.44 42.51 23.97
N PHE A 6 28.37 43.01 23.16
CA PHE A 6 29.12 42.33 22.12
C PHE A 6 29.94 41.18 22.73
N THR A 7 29.96 39.98 22.13
CA THR A 7 31.19 39.15 22.12
C THR A 7 31.21 38.13 20.97
N ALA A 8 32.24 38.30 20.13
CA ALA A 8 33.02 37.31 19.35
C ALA A 8 32.34 36.29 18.42
N LEU A 9 32.38 36.69 17.14
CA LEU A 9 32.68 35.84 15.97
C LEU A 9 33.92 34.96 16.22
N VAL A 10 33.82 33.64 16.04
CA VAL A 10 34.97 32.76 15.77
C VAL A 10 34.68 32.03 14.47
N LEU A 11 35.34 32.51 13.42
CA LEU A 11 35.41 31.93 12.08
C LEU A 11 36.51 30.87 12.11
N SER A 12 36.15 29.59 12.18
CA SER A 12 37.11 28.49 12.02
C SER A 12 36.95 27.89 10.63
N LEU A 13 37.78 28.40 9.73
CA LEU A 13 38.09 27.82 8.43
C LEU A 13 39.02 26.62 8.66
N GLN A 14 38.53 25.40 8.46
CA GLN A 14 39.40 24.22 8.31
C GLN A 14 39.12 23.55 6.96
N CYS A 15 40.00 23.83 6.00
CA CYS A 15 40.20 23.02 4.82
C CYS A 15 41.19 21.91 5.18
N LEU A 16 40.75 20.67 5.24
CA LEU A 16 41.60 19.49 5.02
C LEU A 16 40.78 18.49 4.20
N GLY A 17 41.12 18.41 2.92
CA GLY A 17 40.61 17.41 2.01
C GLY A 17 41.17 16.04 2.39
N VAL A 18 40.26 15.09 2.53
CA VAL A 18 40.58 13.66 2.49
C VAL A 18 39.87 13.11 1.27
N ALA A 19 40.65 12.74 0.26
CA ALA A 19 40.19 11.92 -0.85
C ALA A 19 39.87 10.52 -0.28
N ALA A 20 38.62 10.32 0.13
CA ALA A 20 38.11 9.01 0.46
C ALA A 20 37.89 8.25 -0.85
N VAL A 21 38.75 7.26 -1.07
CA VAL A 21 38.57 6.16 -2.02
C VAL A 21 37.10 5.82 -2.13
N ALA A 22 36.56 5.96 -3.34
CA ALA A 22 35.26 5.42 -3.70
C ALA A 22 35.35 3.89 -3.58
N ALA A 23 35.12 3.38 -2.37
CA ALA A 23 34.73 2.01 -2.16
C ALA A 23 33.37 1.87 -2.85
N ALA A 24 33.40 1.30 -4.06
CA ALA A 24 32.20 0.83 -4.71
C ALA A 24 31.37 0.05 -3.68
N PRO A 25 30.08 0.35 -3.49
CA PRO A 25 29.26 -0.47 -2.65
C PRO A 25 29.34 -1.90 -3.20
N PRO A 26 29.49 -2.94 -2.35
CA PRO A 26 29.32 -4.30 -2.81
C PRO A 26 27.91 -4.41 -3.36
N SER A 27 27.81 -4.43 -4.69
CA SER A 27 26.62 -4.80 -5.44
C SER A 27 26.26 -6.22 -5.07
N THR A 28 25.59 -6.37 -3.94
CA THR A 28 24.96 -7.61 -3.50
C THR A 28 23.61 -7.73 -4.21
N SER A 29 23.62 -7.61 -5.54
CA SER A 29 22.48 -7.88 -6.40
C SER A 29 22.70 -9.23 -7.05
N GLY A 30 22.40 -10.29 -6.31
CA GLY A 30 22.66 -11.63 -6.83
C GLY A 30 22.11 -12.78 -6.01
N LYS A 31 21.09 -12.58 -5.16
CA LYS A 31 20.39 -13.72 -4.53
C LYS A 31 19.03 -13.37 -3.90
N ALA A 32 18.16 -12.67 -4.65
CA ALA A 32 16.78 -12.45 -4.21
C ALA A 32 15.73 -12.51 -5.34
N VAL A 33 16.13 -12.85 -6.57
CA VAL A 33 15.21 -12.81 -7.71
C VAL A 33 14.48 -14.14 -7.91
N THR A 34 15.06 -15.28 -7.50
CA THR A 34 14.45 -16.59 -7.74
C THR A 34 13.30 -16.89 -6.77
N SER A 35 13.40 -16.51 -5.49
CA SER A 35 12.29 -16.69 -4.52
C SER A 35 11.13 -15.70 -4.74
N ALA A 36 11.36 -14.61 -5.47
CA ALA A 36 10.34 -13.60 -5.73
C ALA A 36 9.34 -14.02 -6.81
N ILE A 37 9.63 -15.07 -7.59
CA ILE A 37 8.79 -15.50 -8.73
C ILE A 37 7.73 -16.53 -8.29
N GLU A 38 8.06 -17.44 -7.36
CA GLU A 38 7.12 -18.49 -6.92
C GLU A 38 6.04 -17.97 -5.95
N ASP A 39 6.33 -16.90 -5.20
CA ASP A 39 5.38 -16.28 -4.25
C ASP A 39 4.36 -15.33 -4.91
N ARG A 40 4.36 -15.21 -6.25
CA ARG A 40 3.51 -14.22 -6.93
C ARG A 40 2.07 -14.65 -7.07
N GLU A 41 1.74 -15.94 -6.91
CA GLU A 41 0.36 -16.45 -6.91
C GLU A 41 -0.50 -15.84 -8.03
N GLY A 42 0.07 -15.68 -9.23
CA GLY A 42 -0.62 -15.09 -10.39
C GLY A 42 -0.72 -13.55 -10.44
N TRP A 43 -0.22 -12.82 -9.44
CA TRP A 43 -0.17 -11.36 -9.46
C TRP A 43 0.95 -10.82 -10.38
N PRO A 44 0.69 -9.77 -11.19
CA PRO A 44 1.69 -9.20 -12.08
C PRO A 44 2.74 -8.38 -11.32
N ASP A 45 3.86 -8.07 -11.96
CA ASP A 45 4.94 -7.25 -11.38
C ASP A 45 4.66 -5.75 -11.49
N THR A 46 3.62 -5.27 -10.80
CA THR A 46 3.32 -3.85 -10.72
C THR A 46 3.21 -3.39 -9.27
N ARG A 47 3.45 -2.09 -9.02
CA ARG A 47 3.30 -1.50 -7.68
C ARG A 47 1.88 -1.67 -7.17
N ALA A 48 0.89 -1.45 -8.03
CA ALA A 48 -0.51 -1.69 -7.69
C ALA A 48 -0.78 -3.16 -7.31
N ALA A 49 -0.25 -4.12 -8.06
CA ALA A 49 -0.38 -5.55 -7.75
C ALA A 49 0.27 -5.91 -6.41
N GLU A 50 1.46 -5.37 -6.13
CA GLU A 50 2.14 -5.60 -4.86
C GLU A 50 1.28 -5.14 -3.68
N ARG A 51 0.70 -3.94 -3.77
CA ARG A 51 -0.20 -3.40 -2.73
C ARG A 51 -1.49 -4.21 -2.62
N GLY A 52 -2.10 -4.57 -3.75
CA GLY A 52 -3.30 -5.40 -3.80
C GLY A 52 -3.08 -6.75 -3.13
N ARG A 53 -2.00 -7.46 -3.48
CA ARG A 53 -1.62 -8.74 -2.87
C ARG A 53 -1.44 -8.64 -1.37
N ARG A 54 -0.72 -7.61 -0.88
CA ARG A 54 -0.54 -7.38 0.57
C ARG A 54 -1.86 -7.13 1.28
N TRP A 55 -2.76 -6.35 0.67
CA TRP A 55 -4.10 -6.11 1.20
C TRP A 55 -4.91 -7.41 1.30
N VAL A 56 -4.92 -8.22 0.22
CA VAL A 56 -5.63 -9.52 0.21
C VAL A 56 -5.06 -10.48 1.24
N ARG A 57 -3.73 -10.54 1.40
CA ARG A 57 -3.09 -11.33 2.45
C ARG A 57 -3.54 -10.86 3.85
N ALA A 58 -3.47 -9.56 4.13
CA ALA A 58 -3.90 -9.01 5.42
C ALA A 58 -5.38 -9.31 5.71
N PHE A 59 -6.25 -9.12 4.71
CA PHE A 59 -7.67 -9.47 4.77
C PHE A 59 -7.88 -10.95 5.12
N SER A 60 -7.16 -11.84 4.44
CA SER A 60 -7.25 -13.29 4.63
C SER A 60 -6.65 -13.77 5.96
N THR A 61 -5.64 -13.08 6.49
CA THR A 61 -5.01 -13.38 7.80
C THR A 61 -5.94 -13.05 8.97
N GLY A 62 -6.56 -11.87 9.00
CA GLY A 62 -7.45 -11.49 10.09
C GLY A 62 -7.42 -10.00 10.45
N GLU A 63 -8.24 -9.63 11.42
CA GLU A 63 -8.44 -8.22 11.81
C GLU A 63 -7.15 -7.52 12.22
N ALA A 64 -6.31 -8.16 13.04
CA ALA A 64 -5.06 -7.57 13.52
C ALA A 64 -4.12 -7.20 12.35
N ALA A 65 -3.98 -8.11 11.37
CA ALA A 65 -3.19 -7.87 10.17
C ALA A 65 -3.80 -6.76 9.30
N MET A 66 -5.14 -6.72 9.17
CA MET A 66 -5.83 -5.67 8.42
C MET A 66 -5.68 -4.30 9.08
N ARG A 67 -5.74 -4.23 10.41
CA ARG A 67 -5.48 -3.02 11.19
C ARG A 67 -4.05 -2.51 11.02
N GLU A 68 -3.07 -3.41 11.09
CA GLU A 68 -1.67 -3.09 10.85
C GLU A 68 -1.48 -2.56 9.42
N PHE A 69 -2.07 -3.24 8.42
CA PHE A 69 -2.04 -2.82 7.03
C PHE A 69 -2.62 -1.40 6.87
N ASN A 70 -3.80 -1.14 7.44
CA ASN A 70 -4.46 0.16 7.34
C ASN A 70 -3.61 1.29 7.95
N THR A 71 -2.89 0.99 9.04
CA THR A 71 -2.03 1.96 9.72
C THR A 71 -0.76 2.25 8.93
N ARG A 72 -0.15 1.22 8.33
CA ARG A 72 1.16 1.34 7.70
C ARG A 72 1.08 1.69 6.23
N GLU A 73 0.11 1.17 5.49
CA GLU A 73 0.16 1.08 4.02
C GLU A 73 -0.87 1.94 3.29
N LEU A 74 -1.81 2.56 4.00
CA LEU A 74 -2.72 3.53 3.41
C LEU A 74 -2.07 4.92 3.28
N ALA A 75 -2.50 5.64 2.25
CA ALA A 75 -2.20 7.06 2.09
C ALA A 75 -2.75 7.87 3.26
N ARG A 76 -2.06 8.94 3.68
CA ARG A 76 -2.49 9.77 4.82
C ARG A 76 -3.85 10.40 4.56
N GLU A 77 -4.11 10.80 3.34
CA GLU A 77 -5.37 11.35 2.86
C GLU A 77 -6.50 10.33 2.99
N SER A 78 -6.21 9.06 2.69
CA SER A 78 -7.16 7.96 2.88
C SER A 78 -7.49 7.79 4.37
N ILE A 79 -6.48 7.79 5.24
CA ILE A 79 -6.67 7.70 6.71
C ILE A 79 -7.42 8.92 7.27
N LYS A 80 -7.24 10.11 6.68
CA LYS A 80 -7.99 11.31 7.08
C LYS A 80 -9.46 11.25 6.67
N ALA A 81 -9.74 10.75 5.47
CA ALA A 81 -11.11 10.62 4.97
C ALA A 81 -11.92 9.64 5.83
N LYS A 82 -11.32 8.50 6.20
CA LYS A 82 -11.97 7.49 7.04
C LYS A 82 -10.98 7.01 8.10
N GLY A 83 -11.38 6.96 9.37
CA GLY A 83 -10.48 6.46 10.42
C GLY A 83 -10.10 4.99 10.23
N VAL A 84 -9.03 4.54 10.92
CA VAL A 84 -8.64 3.11 10.93
C VAL A 84 -9.78 2.24 11.49
N GLU A 85 -10.44 2.65 12.57
CA GLU A 85 -11.56 1.88 13.15
C GLU A 85 -12.72 1.70 12.17
N ALA A 86 -13.15 2.77 11.50
CA ALA A 86 -14.23 2.70 10.52
C ALA A 86 -13.89 1.77 9.34
N ARG A 87 -12.61 1.67 8.97
CA ARG A 87 -12.15 0.68 7.98
C ARG A 87 -12.12 -0.74 8.52
N VAL A 88 -11.72 -0.92 9.78
CA VAL A 88 -11.76 -2.24 10.43
C VAL A 88 -13.21 -2.74 10.52
N GLU A 89 -14.17 -1.87 10.80
CA GLU A 89 -15.58 -2.23 10.79
C GLU A 89 -16.05 -2.62 9.37
N SER A 90 -15.67 -1.85 8.36
CA SER A 90 -15.95 -2.23 6.95
C SER A 90 -15.31 -3.57 6.59
N TYR A 91 -14.10 -3.84 7.10
CA TYR A 91 -13.43 -5.13 6.95
C TYR A 91 -14.25 -6.26 7.58
N ARG A 92 -14.78 -6.10 8.80
CA ARG A 92 -15.59 -7.13 9.47
C ARG A 92 -16.81 -7.50 8.63
N ASN A 93 -17.53 -6.49 8.12
CA ASN A 93 -18.68 -6.71 7.23
C ASN A 93 -18.28 -7.45 5.94
N LEU A 94 -17.16 -7.07 5.33
CA LEU A 94 -16.65 -7.77 4.13
C LEU A 94 -16.19 -9.20 4.46
N ARG A 95 -15.56 -9.40 5.63
CA ARG A 95 -15.06 -10.69 6.09
C ARG A 95 -16.19 -11.66 6.41
N GLU A 96 -17.26 -11.18 7.03
CA GLU A 96 -18.47 -11.97 7.26
C GLU A 96 -19.10 -12.42 5.93
N ARG A 97 -19.19 -11.51 4.96
CA ARG A 97 -19.79 -11.79 3.64
C ARG A 97 -18.96 -12.73 2.77
N PHE A 98 -17.64 -12.55 2.73
CA PHE A 98 -16.78 -13.21 1.75
C PHE A 98 -15.84 -14.27 2.34
N GLY A 99 -15.69 -14.32 3.67
CA GLY A 99 -14.70 -15.16 4.32
C GLY A 99 -13.28 -14.73 3.93
N LYS A 100 -12.47 -15.67 3.44
CA LYS A 100 -11.16 -15.40 2.85
C LYS A 100 -11.28 -15.06 1.37
N LEU A 101 -10.37 -14.20 0.92
CA LEU A 101 -10.22 -13.86 -0.49
C LEU A 101 -8.92 -14.46 -1.02
N VAL A 102 -8.98 -15.02 -2.22
CA VAL A 102 -7.83 -15.49 -2.99
C VAL A 102 -7.88 -14.90 -4.39
N LEU A 103 -6.73 -14.77 -5.06
CA LEU A 103 -6.72 -14.29 -6.45
C LEU A 103 -7.36 -15.35 -7.35
N GLY A 104 -8.40 -14.97 -8.09
CA GLY A 104 -8.96 -15.78 -9.17
C GLY A 104 -8.31 -15.45 -10.51
N SER A 105 -8.37 -14.18 -10.92
CA SER A 105 -7.73 -13.72 -12.16
C SER A 105 -7.44 -12.23 -12.16
N VAL A 106 -6.59 -11.79 -13.08
CA VAL A 106 -6.28 -10.37 -13.30
C VAL A 106 -7.08 -9.89 -14.50
N VAL A 107 -7.80 -8.78 -14.35
CA VAL A 107 -8.62 -8.17 -15.42
C VAL A 107 -7.81 -7.13 -16.18
N GLU A 108 -7.13 -6.24 -15.45
CA GLU A 108 -6.32 -5.16 -16.01
C GLU A 108 -5.21 -4.80 -15.01
N SER A 109 -4.02 -4.47 -15.48
CA SER A 109 -2.92 -4.05 -14.62
C SER A 109 -2.09 -2.93 -15.26
N THR A 110 -1.89 -1.87 -14.49
CA THR A 110 -1.01 -0.75 -14.78
C THR A 110 -0.08 -0.52 -13.58
N PRO A 111 0.93 0.37 -13.67
CA PRO A 111 1.77 0.68 -12.52
C PRO A 111 0.99 1.19 -11.29
N TYR A 112 -0.09 1.96 -11.51
CA TYR A 112 -0.80 2.69 -10.44
C TYR A 112 -2.21 2.18 -10.14
N ARG A 113 -2.70 1.23 -10.94
CA ARG A 113 -4.03 0.64 -10.79
C ARG A 113 -4.02 -0.80 -11.24
N ILE A 114 -4.67 -1.68 -10.49
CA ILE A 114 -4.94 -3.05 -10.89
C ILE A 114 -6.40 -3.39 -10.60
N THR A 115 -7.02 -4.08 -11.56
CA THR A 115 -8.35 -4.68 -11.43
C THR A 115 -8.18 -6.19 -11.45
N VAL A 116 -8.68 -6.87 -10.41
CA VAL A 116 -8.58 -8.32 -10.27
C VAL A 116 -9.93 -8.91 -9.90
N LYS A 117 -10.15 -10.17 -10.25
CA LYS A 117 -11.22 -10.98 -9.70
C LYS A 117 -10.68 -11.75 -8.50
N LEU A 118 -11.27 -11.53 -7.33
CA LEU A 118 -10.99 -12.31 -6.13
C LEU A 118 -12.11 -13.33 -5.93
N LEU A 119 -11.72 -14.54 -5.53
CA LEU A 119 -12.65 -15.60 -5.15
C LEU A 119 -12.87 -15.53 -3.64
N ALA A 120 -14.14 -15.51 -3.25
CA ALA A 120 -14.57 -15.66 -1.86
C ALA A 120 -14.57 -17.14 -1.45
N SER A 121 -14.82 -17.41 -0.17
CA SER A 121 -14.80 -18.78 0.38
C SER A 121 -15.91 -19.68 -0.15
N ASP A 122 -16.98 -19.09 -0.67
CA ASP A 122 -18.08 -19.78 -1.38
C ASP A 122 -17.80 -19.95 -2.89
N ALA A 123 -16.57 -19.68 -3.33
CA ALA A 123 -16.13 -19.67 -4.72
C ALA A 123 -16.81 -18.63 -5.63
N THR A 124 -17.56 -17.67 -5.07
CA THR A 124 -18.09 -16.54 -5.86
C THR A 124 -16.96 -15.57 -6.21
N SER A 125 -17.03 -15.01 -7.41
CA SER A 125 -16.01 -14.11 -7.94
C SER A 125 -16.47 -12.65 -7.90
N HIS A 126 -15.65 -11.79 -7.31
CA HIS A 126 -15.92 -10.36 -7.17
C HIS A 126 -14.77 -9.55 -7.74
N GLU A 127 -15.09 -8.48 -8.47
CA GLU A 127 -14.06 -7.63 -9.08
C GLU A 127 -13.63 -6.54 -8.08
N PHE A 128 -12.33 -6.50 -7.78
CA PHE A 128 -11.70 -5.51 -6.92
C PHE A 128 -10.75 -4.63 -7.72
N ILE A 129 -10.78 -3.34 -7.42
CA ILE A 129 -9.94 -2.32 -8.02
C ILE A 129 -9.05 -1.74 -6.93
N PHE A 130 -7.74 -1.91 -7.08
CA PHE A 130 -6.74 -1.33 -6.20
C PHE A 130 -6.07 -0.17 -6.91
N THR A 131 -6.05 1.00 -6.26
CA THR A 131 -5.35 2.19 -6.77
C THR A 131 -4.28 2.60 -5.79
N VAL A 132 -3.08 2.87 -6.29
CA VAL A 132 -1.95 3.34 -5.49
C VAL A 132 -1.60 4.77 -5.88
N GLU A 133 -0.91 5.47 -4.99
CA GLU A 133 -0.34 6.78 -5.30
C GLU A 133 0.66 6.68 -6.46
N ASP A 134 0.79 7.77 -7.22
CA ASP A 134 1.75 7.93 -8.32
C ASP A 134 3.14 8.38 -7.85
N ARG A 135 3.26 8.71 -6.56
CA ARG A 135 4.49 9.19 -5.92
C ARG A 135 4.90 8.25 -4.79
N THR A 136 6.20 8.23 -4.50
CA THR A 136 6.73 7.51 -3.34
C THR A 136 6.06 8.03 -2.06
N PRO A 137 5.63 7.15 -1.14
CA PRO A 137 5.97 5.73 -1.03
C PRO A 137 5.01 4.75 -1.73
N PHE A 138 4.23 5.21 -2.72
CA PHE A 138 3.25 4.42 -3.49
C PHE A 138 2.24 3.72 -2.57
N LYS A 139 1.64 4.48 -1.64
CA LYS A 139 0.69 3.92 -0.68
C LYS A 139 -0.61 3.54 -1.37
N LEU A 140 -1.36 2.65 -0.75
CA LEU A 140 -2.68 2.30 -1.25
C LEU A 140 -3.63 3.48 -1.02
N LYS A 141 -4.14 4.04 -2.13
CA LYS A 141 -5.04 5.19 -2.12
C LYS A 141 -6.47 4.73 -1.87
N SER A 142 -6.91 3.72 -2.62
CA SER A 142 -8.27 3.17 -2.53
C SER A 142 -8.32 1.69 -2.88
N VAL A 143 -9.32 1.03 -2.31
CA VAL A 143 -9.82 -0.30 -2.69
C VAL A 143 -11.29 -0.13 -3.00
N GLY A 144 -11.71 -0.50 -4.20
CA GLY A 144 -13.11 -0.51 -4.62
C GLY A 144 -13.53 -1.91 -5.05
N MET A 145 -14.82 -2.21 -4.92
CA MET A 145 -15.42 -3.44 -5.43
C MET A 145 -16.45 -3.06 -6.49
N ARG A 146 -16.42 -3.74 -7.65
CA ARG A 146 -17.43 -3.61 -8.69
C ARG A 146 -18.39 -4.78 -8.57
N GLU A 147 -19.66 -4.48 -8.30
CA GLU A 147 -20.71 -5.49 -8.30
C GLU A 147 -21.08 -5.84 -9.74
N PRO A 148 -21.06 -7.13 -10.13
CA PRO A 148 -21.50 -7.56 -11.45
C PRO A 148 -23.03 -7.44 -11.53
N GLY A 149 -23.52 -6.30 -12.05
CA GLY A 149 -24.82 -6.20 -12.70
C GLY A 149 -26.06 -6.54 -11.88
N HIS A 150 -26.33 -5.81 -10.79
CA HIS A 150 -27.71 -5.49 -10.42
C HIS A 150 -27.98 -4.04 -10.85
N GLY A 151 -28.71 -3.87 -11.95
CA GLY A 151 -29.25 -2.57 -12.30
C GLY A 151 -30.18 -2.09 -11.19
N GLY A 152 -29.82 -1.00 -10.51
CA GLY A 152 -30.77 -0.26 -9.67
C GLY A 152 -30.49 -0.15 -8.18
N HIS A 153 -29.25 0.02 -7.72
CA HIS A 153 -28.90 0.95 -6.63
C HIS A 153 -27.39 0.91 -6.41
N GLY A 154 -26.70 1.97 -6.82
CA GLY A 154 -25.24 2.01 -6.74
C GLY A 154 -24.77 1.99 -5.29
N LEU A 155 -23.87 1.06 -4.97
CA LEU A 155 -23.01 1.08 -3.78
C LEU A 155 -22.01 2.26 -3.79
N LYS A 156 -22.33 3.37 -4.46
CA LYS A 156 -21.50 4.58 -4.52
C LYS A 156 -21.26 5.19 -3.13
N ASP A 157 -22.13 4.88 -2.16
CA ASP A 157 -22.03 5.35 -0.78
C ASP A 157 -21.18 4.48 0.17
N TRP A 158 -20.66 3.32 -0.24
CA TRP A 158 -19.91 2.46 0.71
C TRP A 158 -18.43 2.83 0.89
N PHE A 159 -17.86 3.56 -0.07
CA PHE A 159 -16.44 3.95 -0.06
C PHE A 159 -16.22 5.46 -0.20
N HIS A 160 -17.29 6.26 -0.20
CA HIS A 160 -17.26 7.73 -0.25
C HIS A 160 -18.04 8.32 0.93
N HIS A 161 -17.61 8.08 2.16
CA HIS A 161 -17.92 8.95 3.30
C HIS A 161 -16.67 9.03 4.19
#